data_AF-A0A9D5NJR1-F1
#
_entry.id   AF-A0A9D5NJR1-F1
#
_cell.length_a   1.000
_cell.length_b   1.000
_cell.length_c   1.000
_cell.angle_alpha   90.00
_cell.angle_beta   90.00
_cell.angle_gamma   90.00
#
_symmetry.space_group_name_H-M   'P 1'
#
loop_
_entity.id
_entity.type
_entity.pdbx_description
1 polymer ?
#
loop_
_entity_poly.entity_id
_entity_poly.type
_entity_poly.pdbx_seq_one_letter_code
_entity_poly.pdbx_strand_id
1 'polypeptide(L)'
;MRQNKKGFTLIELLAVIVILAIIALIAVPVIMNIISSARESAFKDTAYGLVKAGELYYANQLLTTGGMIEDKVFTFDDGNVEPTGLDIKGNLPTTGSMTITKDGSVILNVSDGQFLATKNEHQTDVVVIKGNVSKPIPNSNIISDNKCAVDETQICAEGTLITYKVNDSQTYDFYVIKDTGRLLTLIMNSNLGLNDVSWNTSGFASDGPTGVLKALEERTNNWTNVNIISEYTYVDTNGNNQYSAFTKTNVRSRLLSSTEYDISKTWLTSNLVNYDACGWTENDACGYWTGESISNTPEGFGLCLTSYGPYTCSGMYGIRPVIEVSKLAN
;
A
#
# COMPACT_ATOMS: atom_id res chain seq x y z
N MET A 1 22.82 -71.48 19.65
CA MET A 1 21.50 -70.88 19.35
C MET A 1 21.70 -69.80 18.28
N ARG A 2 21.19 -69.98 17.06
CA ARG A 2 21.25 -68.95 16.01
C ARG A 2 20.09 -67.98 16.22
N GLN A 3 20.40 -66.72 16.52
CA GLN A 3 19.43 -65.65 16.63
C GLN A 3 18.85 -65.35 15.24
N ASN A 4 17.55 -65.60 15.04
CA ASN A 4 16.83 -65.21 13.83
C ASN A 4 16.74 -63.67 13.79
N LYS A 5 17.64 -63.03 13.03
CA LYS A 5 17.50 -61.62 12.68
C LYS A 5 16.40 -61.51 11.63
N LYS A 6 15.17 -61.20 12.06
CA LYS A 6 14.10 -60.78 11.14
C LYS A 6 14.54 -59.44 10.52
N GLY A 7 14.87 -59.45 9.23
CA GLY A 7 15.14 -58.22 8.48
C GLY A 7 13.83 -57.51 8.15
N PHE A 8 13.85 -56.17 8.20
CA PHE A 8 12.74 -55.34 7.72
C PHE A 8 12.50 -55.61 6.23
N THR A 9 11.24 -55.72 5.84
CA THR A 9 10.85 -55.86 4.43
C THR A 9 10.75 -54.49 3.77
N LEU A 10 11.00 -54.43 2.45
CA LEU A 10 10.89 -53.18 1.69
C LEU A 10 9.48 -52.60 1.72
N ILE A 11 8.44 -53.46 1.81
CA ILE A 11 7.05 -53.01 1.88
C ILE A 11 6.71 -52.32 3.21
N GLU A 12 7.30 -52.77 4.32
CA GLU A 12 7.15 -52.10 5.62
C GLU A 12 7.82 -50.72 5.60
N LEU A 13 9.00 -50.60 5.00
CA LEU A 13 9.67 -49.31 4.84
C LEU A 13 8.86 -48.37 3.93
N LEU A 14 8.30 -48.91 2.84
CA LEU A 14 7.49 -48.15 1.90
C LEU A 14 6.21 -47.60 2.54
N ALA A 15 5.50 -48.42 3.32
CA ALA A 15 4.29 -48.00 4.01
C ALA A 15 4.57 -46.83 4.98
N VAL A 16 5.70 -46.86 5.70
CA VAL A 16 6.08 -45.79 6.64
C VAL A 16 6.36 -44.47 5.92
N ILE A 17 7.11 -44.48 4.81
CA ILE A 17 7.41 -43.24 4.09
C ILE A 17 6.16 -42.60 3.47
N VAL A 18 5.20 -43.42 3.01
CA VAL A 18 3.91 -42.93 2.47
C VAL A 18 3.12 -42.22 3.57
N ILE A 19 3.02 -42.81 4.77
CA ILE A 19 2.34 -42.19 5.91
C ILE A 19 3.02 -40.88 6.31
N LEU A 20 4.36 -40.88 6.41
CA LEU A 20 5.12 -39.66 6.74
C LEU A 20 4.94 -38.55 5.69
N ALA A 21 4.86 -38.89 4.41
CA ALA A 21 4.63 -37.92 3.34
C ALA A 21 3.24 -37.27 3.46
N ILE A 22 2.19 -38.03 3.77
CA ILE A 22 0.83 -37.51 3.96
C ILE A 22 0.78 -36.59 5.17
N ILE A 23 1.41 -36.97 6.30
CA ILE A 23 1.47 -36.14 7.50
C ILE A 23 2.23 -34.84 7.21
N ALA A 24 3.37 -34.91 6.53
CA ALA A 24 4.17 -33.74 6.18
C ALA A 24 3.40 -32.76 5.28
N LEU A 25 2.65 -33.26 4.29
CA LEU A 25 1.85 -32.45 3.38
C LEU A 25 0.84 -31.55 4.12
N ILE A 26 0.18 -32.07 5.16
CA ILE A 26 -0.80 -31.33 5.97
C ILE A 26 -0.09 -30.44 7.00
N ALA A 27 1.00 -30.93 7.61
CA ALA A 27 1.68 -30.22 8.69
C ALA A 27 2.42 -28.96 8.23
N VAL A 28 3.05 -28.97 7.06
CA VAL A 28 3.86 -27.83 6.55
C VAL A 28 3.06 -26.52 6.50
N PRO A 29 1.90 -26.42 5.82
CA PRO A 29 1.17 -25.15 5.75
C PRO A 29 0.69 -24.66 7.14
N VAL A 30 0.30 -25.59 8.03
CA VAL A 30 -0.13 -25.26 9.40
C VAL A 30 1.03 -24.69 10.21
N ILE A 31 2.20 -25.33 10.15
CA ILE A 31 3.41 -24.86 10.85
C ILE A 31 3.83 -23.49 10.32
N MET A 32 3.76 -23.26 9.00
CA MET A 32 4.07 -21.95 8.40
C MET A 32 3.14 -20.83 8.93
N ASN A 33 1.85 -21.10 9.09
CA ASN A 33 0.89 -20.15 9.65
C ASN A 33 1.16 -19.87 11.14
N ILE A 34 1.49 -20.90 11.92
CA ILE A 34 1.85 -20.76 13.34
C ILE A 34 3.11 -19.92 13.47
N ILE A 35 4.15 -20.20 12.70
CA ILE A 35 5.40 -19.42 12.69
C ILE A 35 5.12 -17.96 12.32
N SER A 36 4.32 -17.73 11.28
CA SER A 36 3.96 -16.37 10.88
C SER A 36 3.24 -15.61 12.00
N SER A 37 2.29 -16.25 12.69
CA SER A 37 1.53 -15.63 13.77
C SER A 37 2.40 -15.37 15.01
N ALA A 38 3.33 -16.28 15.29
CA ALA A 38 4.31 -16.12 16.36
C ALA A 38 5.27 -14.95 16.08
N ARG A 39 5.74 -14.81 14.83
CA ARG A 39 6.57 -13.67 14.43
C ARG A 39 5.82 -12.34 14.50
N GLU A 40 4.58 -12.31 14.04
CA GLU A 40 3.71 -11.12 14.14
C GLU A 40 3.53 -10.68 15.59
N SER A 41 3.26 -11.65 16.48
CA SER A 41 3.09 -11.39 17.92
C SER A 41 4.40 -10.88 18.54
N ALA A 42 5.53 -11.50 18.21
CA ALA A 42 6.84 -11.06 18.70
C ALA A 42 7.17 -9.63 18.24
N PHE A 43 6.86 -9.29 16.98
CA PHE A 43 7.10 -7.94 16.47
C PHE A 43 6.14 -6.91 17.09
N LYS A 44 4.90 -7.31 17.38
CA LYS A 44 3.95 -6.48 18.15
C LYS A 44 4.49 -6.17 19.55
N ASP A 45 5.06 -7.15 20.22
CA ASP A 45 5.69 -6.95 21.53
C ASP A 45 6.89 -6.01 21.45
N THR A 46 7.74 -6.15 20.42
CA THR A 46 8.83 -5.20 20.15
C THR A 46 8.29 -3.77 19.97
N ALA A 47 7.24 -3.60 19.17
CA ALA A 47 6.65 -2.28 18.92
C ALA A 47 6.03 -1.65 20.19
N TYR A 48 5.37 -2.43 21.05
CA TYR A 48 4.96 -1.94 22.37
C TYR A 48 6.16 -1.61 23.27
N GLY A 49 7.25 -2.36 23.17
CA GLY A 49 8.51 -2.05 23.85
C GLY A 49 9.07 -0.69 23.43
N LEU A 50 9.02 -0.39 22.12
CA LEU A 50 9.43 0.90 21.57
C LEU A 50 8.56 2.06 22.08
N VAL A 51 7.24 1.87 22.10
CA VAL A 51 6.31 2.87 22.66
C VAL A 51 6.65 3.17 24.12
N LYS A 52 6.86 2.14 24.94
CA LYS A 52 7.26 2.29 26.35
C LYS A 52 8.62 2.97 26.51
N ALA A 53 9.58 2.68 25.63
CA ALA A 53 10.88 3.34 25.64
C ALA A 53 10.75 4.84 25.31
N GLY A 54 9.87 5.20 24.36
CA GLY A 54 9.54 6.59 24.06
C GLY A 54 8.86 7.32 25.22
N GLU A 55 7.88 6.69 25.85
CA GLU A 55 7.20 7.23 27.05
C GLU A 55 8.19 7.47 28.21
N LEU A 56 9.11 6.52 28.43
CA LEU A 56 10.15 6.65 29.45
C LEU A 56 11.15 7.76 29.11
N TYR A 57 11.53 7.90 27.83
CA TYR A 57 12.37 8.98 27.37
C TYR A 57 11.71 10.34 27.64
N TYR A 58 10.43 10.50 27.30
CA TYR A 58 9.67 11.71 27.57
C TYR A 58 9.63 12.04 29.06
N ALA A 59 9.32 11.05 29.91
CA ALA A 59 9.30 11.20 31.36
C ALA A 59 10.66 11.65 31.92
N ASN A 60 11.76 11.10 31.41
CA ASN A 60 13.11 11.53 31.80
C ASN A 60 13.41 12.96 31.36
N GLN A 61 13.01 13.35 30.13
CA GLN A 61 13.19 14.71 29.64
C GLN A 61 12.42 15.73 30.50
N LEU A 62 11.19 15.41 30.93
CA LEU A 62 10.40 16.29 31.81
C LEU A 62 11.15 16.63 33.10
N LEU A 63 11.87 15.66 33.66
CA LEU A 63 12.67 15.84 34.89
C LEU A 63 13.94 16.65 34.65
N THR A 64 14.58 16.49 33.49
CA THR A 64 15.90 17.10 33.21
C THR A 64 15.81 18.50 32.61
N THR A 65 14.77 18.81 31.82
CA THR A 65 14.63 20.10 31.12
C THR A 65 13.69 21.08 31.81
N GLY A 66 13.13 20.73 32.98
CA GLY A 66 12.20 21.58 33.70
C GLY A 66 10.88 21.79 32.97
N GLY A 67 10.45 20.83 32.14
CA GLY A 67 9.17 20.84 31.43
C GLY A 67 9.18 21.46 30.03
N MET A 68 10.34 21.89 29.52
CA MET A 68 10.48 22.30 28.11
C MET A 68 10.91 21.11 27.26
N ILE A 69 9.98 20.53 26.51
CA ILE A 69 10.23 19.39 25.62
C ILE A 69 9.88 19.78 24.19
N GLU A 70 10.78 19.46 23.26
CA GLU A 70 10.57 19.57 21.83
C GLU A 70 10.28 18.19 21.23
N ASP A 71 9.63 18.19 20.06
CA ASP A 71 9.41 16.96 19.31
C ASP A 71 10.75 16.30 18.97
N LYS A 72 10.83 14.99 19.17
CA LYS A 72 12.03 14.21 18.94
C LYS A 72 11.75 13.05 18.02
N VAL A 73 12.49 12.97 16.92
CA VAL A 73 12.43 11.87 15.96
C VAL A 73 13.61 10.93 16.20
N PHE A 74 13.31 9.64 16.28
CA PHE A 74 14.26 8.54 16.26
C PHE A 74 14.08 7.74 14.98
N THR A 75 15.16 7.58 14.23
CA THR A 75 15.20 6.81 12.98
C THR A 75 15.85 5.47 13.24
N PHE A 76 15.24 4.41 12.71
CA PHE A 76 15.77 3.04 12.75
C PHE A 76 16.32 2.68 11.37
N ASP A 77 17.55 2.21 11.32
CA ASP A 77 18.19 1.69 10.11
C ASP A 77 19.11 0.50 10.42
N ASP A 78 18.68 -0.66 9.96
CA ASP A 78 19.34 -1.96 10.06
C ASP A 78 19.99 -2.24 11.42
N GLY A 79 19.20 -2.10 12.49
CA GLY A 79 19.66 -2.35 13.86
C GLY A 79 20.40 -1.18 14.51
N ASN A 80 20.47 -0.02 13.85
CA ASN A 80 20.94 1.24 14.45
C ASN A 80 19.75 2.15 14.76
N VAL A 81 19.91 2.99 15.79
CA VAL A 81 18.93 4.02 16.16
C VAL A 81 19.64 5.36 16.32
N GLU A 82 19.13 6.37 15.63
CA GLU A 82 19.63 7.74 15.74
C GLU A 82 18.50 8.73 16.02
N PRO A 83 18.71 9.70 16.94
CA PRO A 83 19.88 9.85 17.80
C PRO A 83 19.90 8.82 18.94
N THR A 84 21.04 8.68 19.60
CA THR A 84 21.16 7.79 20.77
C THR A 84 20.37 8.34 21.96
N GLY A 85 19.88 7.45 22.83
CA GLY A 85 19.17 7.84 24.06
C GLY A 85 17.90 7.06 24.38
N LEU A 86 17.43 6.20 23.47
CA LEU A 86 16.37 5.23 23.77
C LEU A 86 16.97 3.97 24.41
N ASP A 87 16.45 3.56 25.57
CA ASP A 87 16.76 2.27 26.18
C ASP A 87 15.78 1.21 25.64
N ILE A 88 16.19 0.54 24.57
CA ILE A 88 15.39 -0.47 23.90
C ILE A 88 16.04 -1.84 24.10
N LYS A 89 15.25 -2.81 24.58
CA LYS A 89 15.67 -4.21 24.70
C LYS A 89 15.04 -5.04 23.60
N GLY A 90 15.83 -5.95 23.03
CA GLY A 90 15.38 -6.88 21.99
C GLY A 90 15.92 -6.51 20.60
N ASN A 91 15.36 -7.16 19.57
CA ASN A 91 15.73 -6.87 18.19
C ASN A 91 15.11 -5.54 17.77
N LEU A 92 15.96 -4.64 17.29
CA LEU A 92 15.51 -3.36 16.74
C LEU A 92 14.82 -3.58 15.39
N PRO A 93 13.85 -2.73 15.03
CA PRO A 93 13.34 -2.68 13.67
C PRO A 93 14.47 -2.47 12.67
N THR A 94 14.33 -3.07 11.49
CA THR A 94 15.23 -2.86 10.37
C THR A 94 15.07 -1.45 9.80
N THR A 95 13.86 -0.89 9.80
CA THR A 95 13.62 0.46 9.27
C THR A 95 12.49 1.17 9.99
N GLY A 96 12.45 2.49 9.84
CA GLY A 96 11.29 3.32 10.18
C GLY A 96 11.63 4.43 11.14
N SER A 97 10.61 5.01 11.76
CA SER A 97 10.80 6.09 12.72
C SER A 97 9.82 6.02 13.88
N MET A 98 10.24 6.63 14.98
CA MET A 98 9.42 6.94 16.14
C MET A 98 9.52 8.44 16.40
N THR A 99 8.39 9.09 16.61
CA THR A 99 8.35 10.49 17.01
C THR A 99 7.73 10.58 18.40
N ILE A 100 8.43 11.24 19.32
CA ILE A 100 7.92 11.63 20.62
C ILE A 100 7.57 13.10 20.52
N THR A 101 6.31 13.44 20.64
CA THR A 101 5.85 14.82 20.55
C THR A 101 6.00 15.54 21.89
N LYS A 102 6.00 16.86 21.88
CA LYS A 102 6.09 17.72 23.08
C LYS A 102 5.01 17.49 24.13
N ASP A 103 3.84 17.01 23.71
CA ASP A 103 2.71 16.62 24.57
C ASP A 103 2.84 15.20 25.14
N GLY A 104 3.90 14.47 24.78
CA GLY A 104 4.20 13.12 25.29
C GLY A 104 3.59 11.98 24.48
N SER A 105 2.94 12.29 23.36
CA SER A 105 2.42 11.26 22.45
C SER A 105 3.56 10.59 21.70
N VAL A 106 3.47 9.26 21.57
CA VAL A 106 4.46 8.47 20.82
C VAL A 106 3.82 7.97 19.52
N ILE A 107 4.30 8.52 18.42
CA ILE A 107 3.97 8.12 17.05
C ILE A 107 5.01 7.10 16.60
N LEU A 108 4.57 5.97 16.04
CA LEU A 108 5.44 4.88 15.63
C LEU A 108 5.10 4.46 14.20
N ASN A 109 6.14 4.25 13.38
CA ASN A 109 6.04 3.65 12.06
C ASN A 109 7.33 2.88 11.76
N VAL A 110 7.38 1.60 12.14
CA VAL A 110 8.62 0.77 12.13
C VAL A 110 8.38 -0.63 11.56
N SER A 111 9.41 -1.23 10.95
CA SER A 111 9.34 -2.56 10.34
C SER A 111 10.60 -3.38 10.55
N ASP A 112 10.44 -4.70 10.67
CA ASP A 112 11.50 -5.72 10.71
C ASP A 112 11.76 -6.39 9.35
N GLY A 113 11.26 -5.81 8.26
CA GLY A 113 11.38 -6.39 6.91
C GLY A 113 10.34 -7.48 6.58
N GLN A 114 9.45 -7.83 7.52
CA GLN A 114 8.31 -8.71 7.28
C GLN A 114 6.97 -8.14 7.78
N PHE A 115 7.01 -7.40 8.89
CA PHE A 115 5.86 -6.79 9.54
C PHE A 115 6.09 -5.29 9.72
N LEU A 116 5.00 -4.54 9.72
CA LEU A 116 4.93 -3.10 9.90
C LEU A 116 4.08 -2.81 11.14
N ALA A 117 4.64 -2.07 12.08
CA ALA A 117 3.96 -1.61 13.29
C ALA A 117 3.74 -0.10 13.21
N THR A 118 2.48 0.32 13.36
CA THR A 118 2.06 1.71 13.32
C THR A 118 1.30 2.11 14.58
N LYS A 119 1.49 3.37 14.99
CA LYS A 119 0.74 4.04 16.05
C LYS A 119 0.72 5.54 15.74
N ASN A 120 -0.47 6.11 15.57
CA ASN A 120 -0.66 7.55 15.39
C ASN A 120 -0.84 8.26 16.75
N GLU A 121 -0.79 9.59 16.74
CA GLU A 121 -0.90 10.45 17.93
C GLU A 121 -2.16 10.18 18.79
N HIS A 122 -3.28 9.85 18.14
CA HIS A 122 -4.56 9.61 18.82
C HIS A 122 -4.88 8.12 19.07
N GLN A 123 -3.95 7.21 18.75
CA GLN A 123 -4.16 5.78 18.92
C GLN A 123 -3.55 5.29 20.24
N THR A 124 -4.32 4.53 21.01
CA THR A 124 -3.86 3.88 22.24
C THR A 124 -3.05 2.62 21.94
N ASP A 125 -3.40 1.92 20.86
CA ASP A 125 -2.84 0.62 20.51
C ASP A 125 -1.92 0.66 19.31
N VAL A 126 -0.96 -0.26 19.30
CA VAL A 126 -0.11 -0.53 18.15
C VAL A 126 -0.85 -1.46 17.19
N VAL A 127 -0.92 -1.05 15.93
CA VAL A 127 -1.43 -1.87 14.83
C VAL A 127 -0.25 -2.52 14.12
N VAL A 128 -0.24 -3.85 14.07
CA VAL A 128 0.76 -4.62 13.30
C VAL A 128 0.08 -5.22 12.07
N ILE A 129 0.70 -5.03 10.92
CA ILE A 129 0.27 -5.64 9.66
C ILE A 129 1.43 -6.38 9.00
N LYS A 130 1.10 -7.43 8.24
CA LYS A 130 2.05 -8.08 7.33
C LYS A 130 2.40 -7.10 6.22
N GLY A 131 3.67 -6.71 6.12
CA GLY A 131 4.12 -5.67 5.21
C GLY A 131 5.40 -5.00 5.73
N ASN A 132 6.01 -4.15 4.91
CA ASN A 132 7.16 -3.35 5.31
C ASN A 132 6.71 -1.91 5.58
N VAL A 133 7.44 -1.16 6.42
CA VAL A 133 7.48 0.30 6.24
C VAL A 133 7.96 0.45 4.81
N SER A 134 7.21 1.14 3.96
CA SER A 134 7.77 1.60 2.70
C SER A 134 8.98 2.43 3.09
N LYS A 135 10.19 1.85 3.00
CA LYS A 135 11.45 2.60 3.15
C LYS A 135 11.24 3.85 2.30
N PRO A 136 11.45 5.08 2.83
CA PRO A 136 11.15 6.27 2.08
C PRO A 136 11.78 6.11 0.70
N ILE A 137 10.95 6.23 -0.33
CA ILE A 137 11.34 5.67 -1.61
C ILE A 137 12.43 6.59 -2.14
N PRO A 138 13.59 6.06 -2.53
CA PRO A 138 14.71 6.92 -2.85
C PRO A 138 14.34 7.99 -3.87
N ASN A 139 14.73 9.24 -3.61
CA ASN A 139 14.56 10.36 -4.54
C ASN A 139 15.13 10.03 -5.93
N SER A 140 16.10 9.11 -6.03
CA SER A 140 16.63 8.59 -7.30
C SER A 140 15.60 7.87 -8.19
N ASN A 141 14.43 7.51 -7.65
CA ASN A 141 13.32 6.96 -8.43
C ASN A 141 12.45 8.04 -9.07
N ILE A 142 12.57 9.30 -8.64
CA ILE A 142 11.99 10.45 -9.33
C ILE A 142 12.98 10.88 -10.40
N ILE A 143 12.58 10.73 -11.66
CA ILE A 143 13.43 10.97 -12.83
C ILE A 143 13.24 12.39 -13.37
N SER A 144 12.08 13.01 -13.13
CA SER A 144 11.84 14.40 -13.52
C SER A 144 12.71 15.36 -12.69
N ASP A 145 13.23 16.43 -13.29
CA ASP A 145 13.95 17.56 -12.64
C ASP A 145 13.05 18.41 -11.72
N ASN A 146 12.09 17.77 -11.06
CA ASN A 146 11.08 18.43 -10.26
C ASN A 146 11.49 18.47 -8.79
N LYS A 147 12.12 19.59 -8.40
CA LYS A 147 12.67 19.79 -7.05
C LYS A 147 11.64 19.59 -5.94
N CYS A 148 10.36 19.90 -6.19
CA CYS A 148 9.32 19.74 -5.18
C CYS A 148 9.10 18.27 -4.77
N ALA A 149 9.35 17.32 -5.68
CA ALA A 149 9.06 15.91 -5.43
C ALA A 149 10.15 15.23 -4.60
N VAL A 150 11.34 15.84 -4.52
CA VAL A 150 12.51 15.32 -3.80
C VAL A 150 12.85 16.11 -2.54
N ASP A 151 12.30 17.31 -2.37
CA ASP A 151 12.54 18.20 -1.23
C ASP A 151 11.31 18.24 -0.30
N GLU A 152 11.45 17.75 0.94
CA GLU A 152 10.37 17.76 1.95
C GLU A 152 9.95 19.17 2.38
N THR A 153 10.81 20.18 2.16
CA THR A 153 10.49 21.58 2.47
C THR A 153 9.64 22.24 1.39
N GLN A 154 9.46 21.56 0.25
CA GLN A 154 8.68 22.04 -0.88
C GLN A 154 7.44 21.17 -1.08
N ILE A 155 6.32 21.85 -1.36
CA ILE A 155 5.06 21.20 -1.71
C ILE A 155 4.89 21.27 -3.22
N CYS A 156 4.69 20.11 -3.85
CA CYS A 156 4.31 20.03 -5.25
C CYS A 156 2.88 20.53 -5.44
N ALA A 157 2.70 21.45 -6.39
CA ALA A 157 1.37 21.90 -6.79
C ALA A 157 0.59 20.74 -7.40
N GLU A 158 -0.73 20.76 -7.22
CA GLU A 158 -1.60 19.78 -7.84
C GLU A 158 -1.50 19.81 -9.38
N GLY A 159 -1.55 18.64 -10.02
CA GLY A 159 -1.39 18.50 -11.48
C GLY A 159 0.04 18.60 -11.98
N THR A 160 1.02 18.75 -11.08
CA THR A 160 2.44 18.66 -11.42
C THR A 160 2.77 17.27 -11.99
N LEU A 161 3.45 17.21 -13.14
CA LEU A 161 3.89 15.97 -13.76
C LEU A 161 5.21 15.48 -13.14
N ILE A 162 5.24 14.22 -12.72
CA ILE A 162 6.36 13.52 -12.11
C ILE A 162 6.63 12.23 -12.87
N THR A 163 7.85 12.07 -13.39
CA THR A 163 8.29 10.80 -13.98
C THR A 163 8.89 9.94 -12.87
N TYR A 164 8.36 8.73 -12.72
CA TYR A 164 8.63 7.91 -11.54
C TYR A 164 8.90 6.44 -11.88
N LYS A 165 9.97 5.90 -11.29
CA LYS A 165 10.42 4.52 -11.41
C LYS A 165 9.70 3.62 -10.41
N VAL A 166 8.59 3.00 -10.82
CA VAL A 166 7.75 2.14 -9.94
C VAL A 166 8.41 0.82 -9.55
N ASN A 167 9.42 0.35 -10.28
CA ASN A 167 10.34 -0.73 -9.94
C ASN A 167 11.59 -0.66 -10.81
N ASP A 168 12.49 -1.64 -10.74
CA ASP A 168 13.77 -1.58 -11.44
C ASP A 168 13.73 -1.49 -12.97
N SER A 169 12.63 -1.89 -13.60
CA SER A 169 12.47 -1.97 -15.06
C SER A 169 11.36 -1.09 -15.64
N GLN A 170 10.46 -0.57 -14.81
CA GLN A 170 9.28 0.16 -15.25
C GLN A 170 9.30 1.60 -14.71
N THR A 171 9.06 2.53 -15.63
CA THR A 171 8.96 3.96 -15.37
C THR A 171 7.67 4.46 -16.00
N TYR A 172 6.92 5.26 -15.25
CA TYR A 172 5.68 5.89 -15.70
C TYR A 172 5.64 7.34 -15.29
N ASP A 173 4.80 8.10 -15.98
CA ASP A 173 4.53 9.49 -15.64
C ASP A 173 3.26 9.57 -14.79
N PHE A 174 3.27 10.46 -13.81
CA PHE A 174 2.17 10.65 -12.88
C PHE A 174 1.88 12.14 -12.66
N TYR A 175 0.63 12.47 -12.42
CA TYR A 175 0.21 13.76 -11.90
C TYR A 175 0.12 13.72 -10.38
N VAL A 176 0.56 14.80 -9.72
CA VAL A 176 0.38 15.00 -8.28
C VAL A 176 -1.09 15.29 -7.99
N ILE A 177 -1.73 14.43 -7.19
CA ILE A 177 -3.05 14.66 -6.59
C ILE A 177 -2.92 15.44 -5.29
N LYS A 178 -1.94 15.06 -4.46
CA LYS A 178 -1.74 15.65 -3.14
C LYS A 178 -0.30 15.51 -2.71
N ASP A 179 0.19 16.51 -2.00
CA ASP A 179 1.48 16.50 -1.34
C ASP A 179 1.31 17.01 0.10
N THR A 180 1.70 16.18 1.08
CA THR A 180 1.67 16.54 2.50
C THR A 180 3.04 16.93 3.05
N GLY A 181 4.05 17.10 2.19
CA GLY A 181 5.45 17.30 2.54
C GLY A 181 6.22 15.98 2.60
N ARG A 182 5.66 14.97 3.26
CA ARG A 182 6.29 13.63 3.40
C ARG A 182 5.70 12.56 2.48
N LEU A 183 4.47 12.75 2.03
CA LEU A 183 3.76 11.80 1.18
C LEU A 183 3.21 12.48 -0.07
N LEU A 184 3.52 11.88 -1.22
CA LEU A 184 2.92 12.22 -2.49
C LEU A 184 1.85 11.18 -2.85
N THR A 185 0.65 11.65 -3.15
CA THR A 185 -0.39 10.87 -3.82
C THR A 185 -0.35 11.20 -5.30
N LEU A 186 -0.15 10.19 -6.13
CA LEU A 186 0.14 10.34 -7.55
C LEU A 186 -0.86 9.52 -8.37
N ILE A 187 -1.40 10.08 -9.45
CA ILE A 187 -2.22 9.35 -10.44
C ILE A 187 -1.46 9.19 -11.74
N MET A 188 -1.46 8.00 -12.32
CA MET A 188 -0.78 7.75 -13.59
C MET A 188 -1.34 8.63 -14.71
N ASN A 189 -0.48 9.17 -15.58
CA ASN A 189 -0.90 10.11 -16.62
C ASN A 189 -1.59 9.44 -17.83
N SER A 190 -1.51 8.11 -17.92
CA SER A 190 -2.08 7.26 -18.96
C SER A 190 -2.71 6.01 -18.34
N ASN A 191 -3.48 5.25 -19.14
CA ASN A 191 -4.12 4.05 -18.63
C ASN A 191 -3.14 2.85 -18.68
N LEU A 192 -3.18 2.04 -17.64
CA LEU A 192 -2.39 0.82 -17.51
C LEU A 192 -3.13 -0.35 -18.19
N GLY A 193 -2.80 -0.63 -19.45
CA GLY A 193 -3.25 -1.80 -20.24
C GLY A 193 -4.38 -1.52 -21.25
N LEU A 194 -4.56 -2.44 -22.21
CA LEU A 194 -5.28 -2.23 -23.47
C LEU A 194 -6.79 -2.55 -23.38
N ASN A 195 -7.63 -1.60 -22.99
CA ASN A 195 -9.12 -1.62 -23.13
C ASN A 195 -9.82 -2.98 -22.91
N ASP A 196 -9.32 -3.79 -21.98
CA ASP A 196 -9.69 -5.19 -21.76
C ASP A 196 -10.14 -5.45 -20.32
N VAL A 197 -10.22 -4.40 -19.50
CA VAL A 197 -10.67 -4.53 -18.12
C VAL A 197 -12.16 -4.28 -18.09
N SER A 198 -12.91 -5.22 -17.53
CA SER A 198 -14.31 -5.00 -17.16
C SER A 198 -14.36 -4.32 -15.80
N TRP A 199 -15.33 -3.42 -15.59
CA TRP A 199 -15.52 -2.81 -14.29
C TRP A 199 -15.82 -3.83 -13.19
N ASN A 200 -16.77 -4.73 -13.44
CA ASN A 200 -17.19 -5.79 -12.53
C ASN A 200 -17.12 -7.16 -13.23
N THR A 201 -16.64 -8.17 -12.51
CA THR A 201 -16.57 -9.56 -12.99
C THR A 201 -17.52 -10.51 -12.27
N SER A 202 -18.19 -10.06 -11.20
CA SER A 202 -19.19 -10.82 -10.44
C SER A 202 -20.55 -10.94 -11.13
N GLY A 203 -20.88 -10.01 -12.04
CA GLY A 203 -22.20 -9.87 -12.64
C GLY A 203 -23.22 -9.10 -11.79
N PHE A 204 -22.86 -8.70 -10.56
CA PHE A 204 -23.73 -7.92 -9.67
C PHE A 204 -23.16 -6.52 -9.44
N ALA A 205 -23.95 -5.48 -9.75
CA ALA A 205 -23.58 -4.09 -9.54
C ALA A 205 -23.24 -3.78 -8.07
N SER A 206 -23.96 -4.45 -7.15
CA SER A 206 -23.77 -4.35 -5.70
C SER A 206 -22.42 -4.82 -5.19
N ASP A 207 -21.61 -5.45 -6.04
CA ASP A 207 -20.27 -5.93 -5.71
C ASP A 207 -19.18 -4.93 -6.15
N GLY A 208 -19.56 -3.83 -6.82
CA GLY A 208 -18.67 -2.72 -7.13
C GLY A 208 -17.63 -3.06 -8.20
N PRO A 209 -16.52 -2.31 -8.27
CA PRO A 209 -15.50 -2.41 -9.34
C PRO A 209 -14.59 -3.65 -9.23
N THR A 210 -15.15 -4.85 -9.02
CA THR A 210 -14.38 -6.09 -8.78
C THR A 210 -13.36 -6.41 -9.87
N GLY A 211 -13.68 -6.15 -11.15
CA GLY A 211 -12.79 -6.41 -12.28
C GLY A 211 -11.63 -5.42 -12.32
N VAL A 212 -11.90 -4.13 -12.10
CA VAL A 212 -10.88 -3.09 -12.06
C VAL A 212 -9.93 -3.27 -10.88
N LEU A 213 -10.46 -3.55 -9.68
CA LEU A 213 -9.65 -3.79 -8.49
C LEU A 213 -8.73 -5.00 -8.67
N LYS A 214 -9.24 -6.09 -9.27
CA LYS A 214 -8.42 -7.26 -9.60
C LYS A 214 -7.32 -6.92 -10.61
N ALA A 215 -7.65 -6.17 -11.66
CA ALA A 215 -6.66 -5.79 -12.68
C ALA A 215 -5.57 -4.86 -12.11
N LEU A 216 -5.93 -3.94 -11.21
CA LEU A 216 -4.96 -3.10 -10.49
C LEU A 216 -4.00 -3.96 -9.65
N GLU A 217 -4.55 -4.90 -8.87
CA GLU A 217 -3.78 -5.81 -8.03
C GLU A 217 -2.80 -6.65 -8.87
N GLU A 218 -3.26 -7.25 -9.98
CA GLU A 218 -2.45 -8.07 -10.86
C GLU A 218 -1.37 -7.28 -11.62
N ARG A 219 -1.70 -6.09 -12.13
CA ARG A 219 -0.79 -5.28 -12.97
C ARG A 219 0.22 -4.45 -12.17
N THR A 220 -0.04 -4.21 -10.89
CA THR A 220 0.84 -3.41 -10.02
C THR A 220 1.55 -4.25 -8.95
N ASN A 221 1.35 -5.58 -8.92
CA ASN A 221 1.92 -6.47 -7.89
C ASN A 221 3.46 -6.38 -7.76
N ASN A 222 4.15 -6.08 -8.86
CA ASN A 222 5.60 -5.98 -8.97
C ASN A 222 6.12 -4.55 -8.83
N TRP A 223 5.27 -3.57 -8.49
CA TRP A 223 5.69 -2.19 -8.23
C TRP A 223 6.31 -2.13 -6.84
N THR A 224 7.61 -2.34 -6.76
CA THR A 224 8.35 -2.42 -5.49
C THR A 224 8.68 -1.05 -4.91
N ASN A 225 8.71 -0.02 -5.75
CA ASN A 225 9.03 1.35 -5.36
C ASN A 225 7.75 2.15 -5.13
N VAL A 226 6.69 1.58 -4.58
CA VAL A 226 5.48 2.32 -4.18
C VAL A 226 5.08 1.89 -2.77
N ASN A 227 4.42 2.79 -2.04
CA ASN A 227 3.93 2.48 -0.72
C ASN A 227 2.79 1.45 -0.79
N ILE A 228 2.68 0.66 0.27
CA ILE A 228 1.50 -0.17 0.48
C ILE A 228 0.41 0.70 1.08
N ILE A 229 -0.71 0.81 0.39
CA ILE A 229 -1.93 1.44 0.89
C ILE A 229 -2.60 0.41 1.80
N SER A 230 -2.57 0.68 3.10
CA SER A 230 -3.04 -0.23 4.15
C SER A 230 -4.52 -0.57 4.00
N GLU A 231 -5.32 0.43 3.64
CA GLU A 231 -6.75 0.30 3.44
C GLU A 231 -7.22 1.29 2.36
N TYR A 232 -7.92 0.76 1.36
CA TYR A 232 -8.68 1.52 0.39
C TYR A 232 -10.14 1.14 0.52
N THR A 233 -10.97 2.11 0.90
CA THR A 233 -12.42 1.93 0.96
C THR A 233 -13.09 2.76 -0.12
N TYR A 234 -13.78 2.07 -1.03
CA TYR A 234 -14.65 2.68 -2.01
C TYR A 234 -16.10 2.63 -1.50
N VAL A 235 -16.84 3.72 -1.68
CA VAL A 235 -18.26 3.78 -1.34
C VAL A 235 -19.05 4.01 -2.61
N ASP A 236 -19.89 3.04 -2.96
CA ASP A 236 -20.84 3.18 -4.05
C ASP A 236 -22.05 4.01 -3.61
N THR A 237 -22.38 5.03 -4.39
CA THR A 237 -23.56 5.86 -4.21
C THR A 237 -24.61 5.43 -5.22
N ASN A 238 -25.18 4.25 -4.99
CA ASN A 238 -26.38 3.84 -5.72
C ASN A 238 -27.45 4.90 -5.46
N GLY A 239 -28.06 5.45 -6.52
CA GLY A 239 -29.02 6.57 -6.49
C GLY A 239 -30.29 6.37 -5.62
N ASN A 240 -30.34 5.28 -4.86
CA ASN A 240 -31.38 4.90 -3.90
C ASN A 240 -30.92 4.98 -2.42
N ASN A 241 -29.86 5.73 -2.10
CA ASN A 241 -29.31 5.90 -0.73
C ASN A 241 -28.82 4.59 -0.05
N GLN A 242 -28.46 3.56 -0.83
CA GLN A 242 -27.88 2.32 -0.34
C GLN A 242 -26.37 2.35 -0.58
N TYR A 243 -25.58 2.44 0.49
CA TYR A 243 -24.12 2.51 0.42
C TYR A 243 -23.52 1.10 0.50
N SER A 244 -22.92 0.63 -0.58
CA SER A 244 -22.03 -0.53 -0.53
C SER A 244 -20.59 -0.04 -0.36
N ALA A 245 -19.95 -0.42 0.75
CA ALA A 245 -18.55 -0.11 1.01
C ALA A 245 -17.68 -1.32 0.66
N PHE A 246 -16.65 -1.09 -0.16
CA PHE A 246 -15.69 -2.10 -0.57
C PHE A 246 -14.33 -1.74 -0.01
N THR A 247 -13.83 -2.59 0.86
CA THR A 247 -12.52 -2.40 1.47
C THR A 247 -11.53 -3.38 0.86
N LYS A 248 -10.44 -2.85 0.33
CA LYS A 248 -9.25 -3.60 -0.05
C LYS A 248 -8.11 -3.19 0.85
N THR A 249 -7.40 -4.16 1.40
CA THR A 249 -6.25 -3.92 2.27
C THR A 249 -4.97 -4.31 1.58
N ASN A 250 -3.87 -3.63 1.91
CA ASN A 250 -2.52 -3.94 1.45
C ASN A 250 -2.36 -3.91 -0.08
N VAL A 251 -2.90 -2.88 -0.72
CA VAL A 251 -2.80 -2.70 -2.18
C VAL A 251 -1.66 -1.75 -2.54
N ARG A 252 -1.06 -1.95 -3.72
CA ARG A 252 -0.01 -1.05 -4.26
C ARG A 252 -0.55 0.13 -5.03
N SER A 253 -1.79 0.01 -5.47
CA SER A 253 -2.51 1.05 -6.20
C SER A 253 -3.99 0.97 -5.90
N ARG A 254 -4.68 2.08 -6.14
CA ARG A 254 -6.13 2.21 -5.98
C ARG A 254 -6.72 3.08 -7.08
N LEU A 255 -8.04 3.21 -7.08
CA LEU A 255 -8.74 4.22 -7.88
C LEU A 255 -8.78 5.56 -7.11
N LEU A 256 -9.10 6.64 -7.82
CA LEU A 256 -9.45 7.91 -7.20
C LEU A 256 -10.65 7.74 -6.29
N SER A 257 -10.57 8.34 -5.11
CA SER A 257 -11.73 8.51 -4.24
C SER A 257 -12.65 9.61 -4.77
N SER A 258 -13.90 9.61 -4.33
CA SER A 258 -14.88 10.64 -4.67
C SER A 258 -14.47 12.05 -4.23
N THR A 259 -13.60 12.16 -3.21
CA THR A 259 -13.07 13.45 -2.75
C THR A 259 -11.87 13.97 -3.55
N GLU A 260 -11.18 13.09 -4.28
CA GLU A 260 -10.03 13.46 -5.12
C GLU A 260 -10.45 13.76 -6.56
N TYR A 261 -11.56 13.17 -6.99
CA TYR A 261 -12.12 13.38 -8.31
C TYR A 261 -12.75 14.77 -8.44
N ASP A 262 -12.25 15.56 -9.39
CA ASP A 262 -12.81 16.88 -9.72
C ASP A 262 -12.61 17.16 -11.22
N ILE A 263 -13.72 17.20 -11.95
CA ILE A 263 -13.76 17.41 -13.40
C ILE A 263 -13.28 18.78 -13.84
N SER A 264 -13.20 19.77 -12.95
CA SER A 264 -12.67 21.10 -13.28
C SER A 264 -11.15 21.07 -13.48
N LYS A 265 -10.47 20.04 -12.99
CA LYS A 265 -9.03 19.83 -13.10
C LYS A 265 -8.70 19.25 -14.48
N THR A 266 -8.57 20.14 -15.46
CA THR A 266 -8.35 19.79 -16.88
C THR A 266 -7.12 18.90 -17.13
N TRP A 267 -6.11 18.97 -16.26
CA TRP A 267 -4.91 18.12 -16.32
C TRP A 267 -5.18 16.65 -16.00
N LEU A 268 -6.25 16.31 -15.26
CA LEU A 268 -6.65 14.90 -15.10
C LEU A 268 -7.03 14.29 -16.45
N THR A 269 -7.59 15.12 -17.33
CA THR A 269 -8.11 14.75 -18.64
C THR A 269 -7.21 15.11 -19.82
N SER A 270 -6.02 15.66 -19.58
CA SER A 270 -5.11 16.17 -20.63
C SER A 270 -4.67 15.12 -21.64
N ASN A 271 -4.51 13.87 -21.20
CA ASN A 271 -4.11 12.73 -22.03
C ASN A 271 -5.30 11.84 -22.42
N LEU A 272 -6.54 12.34 -22.30
CA LEU A 272 -7.69 11.67 -22.90
C LEU A 272 -7.77 12.04 -24.38
N VAL A 273 -8.08 11.05 -25.22
CA VAL A 273 -8.45 11.29 -26.62
C VAL A 273 -9.93 11.63 -26.70
N ASN A 274 -10.32 12.41 -27.71
CA ASN A 274 -11.71 12.81 -27.94
C ASN A 274 -12.64 11.58 -28.10
N TYR A 275 -13.88 11.68 -27.62
CA TYR A 275 -14.92 10.66 -27.54
C TYR A 275 -15.15 9.90 -28.85
N ASP A 276 -15.02 10.58 -30.00
CA ASP A 276 -15.13 9.95 -31.33
C ASP A 276 -14.06 8.86 -31.57
N ALA A 277 -12.96 8.86 -30.81
CA ALA A 277 -11.90 7.84 -30.82
C ALA A 277 -12.05 6.75 -29.76
N CYS A 278 -12.98 6.89 -28.79
CA CYS A 278 -13.37 5.76 -27.92
C CYS A 278 -14.16 4.69 -28.69
N GLY A 279 -14.44 4.93 -29.97
CA GLY A 279 -14.78 3.92 -30.96
C GLY A 279 -13.52 3.24 -31.55
N TRP A 280 -13.26 2.02 -31.09
CA TRP A 280 -12.63 0.91 -31.82
C TRP A 280 -11.12 0.86 -32.08
N THR A 281 -10.27 1.87 -31.87
CA THR A 281 -8.83 1.70 -32.23
C THR A 281 -7.75 2.39 -31.42
N GLU A 282 -8.03 3.30 -30.47
CA GLU A 282 -6.96 4.03 -29.77
C GLU A 282 -6.86 3.69 -28.28
N ASN A 283 -5.66 3.26 -27.87
CA ASN A 283 -5.39 2.46 -26.67
C ASN A 283 -5.39 3.23 -25.33
N ASP A 284 -5.64 4.54 -25.34
CA ASP A 284 -5.59 5.40 -24.14
C ASP A 284 -6.81 6.32 -23.95
N ALA A 285 -7.81 6.23 -24.84
CA ALA A 285 -8.89 7.21 -24.95
C ALA A 285 -9.91 7.17 -23.80
N CYS A 286 -10.07 6.01 -23.15
CA CYS A 286 -11.11 5.77 -22.16
C CYS A 286 -10.57 4.89 -21.02
N GLY A 287 -10.81 5.25 -19.76
CA GLY A 287 -10.29 4.49 -18.61
C GLY A 287 -11.11 4.61 -17.32
N TYR A 288 -11.03 3.57 -16.49
CA TYR A 288 -11.56 3.57 -15.13
C TYR A 288 -10.60 4.28 -14.20
N TRP A 289 -11.01 5.46 -13.71
CA TRP A 289 -10.21 6.24 -12.75
C TRP A 289 -10.87 6.31 -11.38
N THR A 290 -12.19 6.18 -11.33
CA THR A 290 -12.99 6.14 -10.11
C THR A 290 -13.70 4.79 -10.03
N GLY A 291 -14.14 4.42 -8.83
CA GLY A 291 -14.93 3.20 -8.61
C GLY A 291 -16.40 3.32 -8.97
N GLU A 292 -16.87 4.47 -9.48
CA GLU A 292 -18.30 4.78 -9.62
C GLU A 292 -19.02 3.88 -10.67
N SER A 293 -20.28 3.55 -10.39
CA SER A 293 -21.14 2.66 -11.20
C SER A 293 -22.18 3.41 -12.04
N ILE A 294 -22.45 2.97 -13.27
CA ILE A 294 -23.53 3.55 -14.08
C ILE A 294 -24.87 3.07 -13.55
N SER A 295 -25.67 3.95 -12.94
CA SER A 295 -27.12 3.73 -12.75
C SER A 295 -27.52 2.33 -12.24
N ASN A 296 -26.75 1.76 -11.30
CA ASN A 296 -26.93 0.41 -10.74
C ASN A 296 -26.76 -0.77 -11.73
N THR A 297 -25.95 -0.64 -12.78
CA THR A 297 -25.62 -1.75 -13.70
C THR A 297 -24.27 -2.40 -13.32
N PRO A 298 -23.99 -3.65 -13.74
CA PRO A 298 -22.67 -4.26 -13.57
C PRO A 298 -21.60 -3.67 -14.52
N GLU A 299 -21.90 -2.55 -15.16
CA GLU A 299 -20.99 -1.80 -16.03
C GLU A 299 -20.50 -0.55 -15.28
N GLY A 300 -19.21 -0.24 -15.42
CA GLY A 300 -18.63 0.94 -14.79
C GLY A 300 -18.46 2.11 -15.73
N PHE A 301 -18.16 3.26 -15.13
CA PHE A 301 -17.80 4.47 -15.85
C PHE A 301 -16.35 4.44 -16.35
N GLY A 302 -16.16 4.39 -17.68
CA GLY A 302 -14.96 4.92 -18.30
C GLY A 302 -15.06 6.44 -18.41
N LEU A 303 -13.98 7.17 -18.08
CA LEU A 303 -13.87 8.60 -18.37
C LEU A 303 -13.37 8.82 -19.79
N CYS A 304 -14.13 9.60 -20.55
CA CYS A 304 -13.89 9.97 -21.96
C CYS A 304 -13.96 11.50 -22.10
N LEU A 305 -13.23 12.15 -23.01
CA LEU A 305 -13.34 13.60 -23.25
C LEU A 305 -14.19 13.87 -24.49
N THR A 306 -15.30 14.62 -24.38
CA THR A 306 -16.07 15.10 -25.54
C THR A 306 -15.70 16.54 -25.89
N SER A 307 -16.18 17.03 -27.03
CA SER A 307 -16.17 18.46 -27.38
C SER A 307 -16.93 19.36 -26.38
N TYR A 308 -17.69 18.78 -25.45
CA TYR A 308 -18.40 19.47 -24.37
C TYR A 308 -17.79 19.24 -22.97
N GLY A 309 -16.67 18.51 -22.87
CA GLY A 309 -16.01 18.16 -21.61
C GLY A 309 -16.06 16.66 -21.27
N PRO A 310 -15.63 16.27 -20.05
CA PRO A 310 -15.58 14.88 -19.63
C PRO A 310 -16.97 14.23 -19.66
N TYR A 311 -17.05 13.01 -20.18
CA TYR A 311 -18.26 12.20 -20.29
C TYR A 311 -17.99 10.81 -19.74
N THR A 312 -19.07 10.12 -19.36
CA THR A 312 -19.02 8.77 -18.78
C THR A 312 -19.54 7.74 -19.78
N CYS A 313 -18.74 6.72 -20.11
CA CYS A 313 -19.06 5.69 -21.10
C CYS A 313 -19.08 4.27 -20.48
N SER A 314 -19.87 3.34 -21.04
CA SER A 314 -19.90 1.92 -20.64
C SER A 314 -19.14 1.01 -21.61
N GLY A 315 -18.39 0.03 -21.09
CA GLY A 315 -17.58 -0.87 -21.92
C GLY A 315 -16.40 -1.51 -21.19
N MET A 316 -15.44 -2.07 -21.93
CA MET A 316 -14.15 -2.50 -21.38
C MET A 316 -13.11 -1.42 -21.67
N TYR A 317 -12.36 -1.02 -20.65
CA TYR A 317 -11.47 0.15 -20.71
C TYR A 317 -10.16 -0.10 -19.99
N GLY A 318 -9.18 0.79 -20.19
CA GLY A 318 -7.95 0.79 -19.38
C GLY A 318 -8.23 1.18 -17.92
N ILE A 319 -7.24 1.03 -17.05
CA ILE A 319 -7.33 1.42 -15.62
C ILE A 319 -6.25 2.45 -15.31
N ARG A 320 -6.54 3.44 -14.47
CA ARG A 320 -5.55 4.47 -14.13
C ARG A 320 -5.21 4.38 -12.63
N PRO A 321 -4.06 3.80 -12.27
CA PRO A 321 -3.70 3.60 -10.87
C PRO A 321 -3.35 4.93 -10.18
N VAL A 322 -3.84 5.08 -8.96
CA VAL A 322 -3.33 6.02 -7.96
C VAL A 322 -2.36 5.27 -7.04
N ILE A 323 -1.19 5.86 -6.80
CA ILE A 323 -0.16 5.32 -5.91
C ILE A 323 0.21 6.34 -4.84
N GLU A 324 0.84 5.85 -3.78
CA GLU A 324 1.39 6.66 -2.71
C GLU A 324 2.90 6.44 -2.67
N VAL A 325 3.67 7.53 -2.57
CA VAL A 325 5.14 7.48 -2.48
C VAL A 325 5.63 8.43 -1.39
N SER A 326 6.53 7.95 -0.54
CA SER A 326 7.16 8.76 0.51
C SER A 326 8.39 9.49 -0.01
N LYS A 327 8.56 10.77 0.36
CA LYS A 327 9.81 11.51 0.13
C LYS A 327 10.87 11.08 1.16
N LEU A 328 12.15 11.11 0.79
CA LEU A 328 13.26 10.88 1.74
C LEU A 328 13.55 12.15 2.54
N ALA A 329 13.76 12.00 3.85
CA ALA A 329 14.44 12.99 4.67
C ALA A 329 15.93 12.95 4.31
N ASN A 330 16.43 14.05 3.74
CA ASN A 330 17.88 14.30 3.67
C ASN A 330 18.41 14.74 5.04
#